data_AF-A0A1V3IXC0-F1
#
_entry.id   AF-A0A1V3IXC0-F1
#
_cell.length_a   1.000
_cell.length_b   1.000
_cell.length_c   1.000
_cell.angle_alpha   90.00
_cell.angle_beta   90.00
_cell.angle_gamma   90.00
#
_symmetry.space_group_name_H-M   'P 1'
#
loop_
_entity.id
_entity.type
_entity.pdbx_description
1 polymer ?
#
loop_
_entity_poly.entity_id
_entity_poly.type
_entity_poly.pdbx_seq_one_letter_code
_entity_poly.pdbx_strand_id
1 'polypeptide(L)' 'MRLSTDDGSISIENNDITLHFNHDLTAQAKWKSAKYDLQITDAQGKVKTLLAGTITLTADITKI' A
#
# COMPACT_ATOMS: atom_id res chain seq x y z
N MET A 1 -20.05 -0.91 2.12
CA MET A 1 -18.77 -0.33 1.64
C MET A 1 -17.72 -1.43 1.67
N ARG A 2 -17.10 -1.73 0.53
CA ARG A 2 -15.94 -2.63 0.46
C ARG A 2 -14.74 -1.75 0.14
N LEU A 3 -13.74 -1.72 1.02
CA LEU A 3 -12.45 -1.13 0.70
C LEU A 3 -11.67 -2.20 -0.08
N SER A 4 -11.84 -2.23 -1.39
CA SER A 4 -10.98 -3.01 -2.28
C SER A 4 -10.77 -2.19 -3.54
N THR A 5 -9.53 -2.10 -4.00
CA THR A 5 -9.22 -1.53 -5.30
C THR A 5 -9.50 -2.58 -6.38
N ASP A 6 -9.91 -2.14 -7.57
CA ASP A 6 -10.19 -3.05 -8.69
C ASP A 6 -8.93 -3.81 -9.16
N ASP A 7 -7.75 -3.26 -8.86
CA ASP A 7 -6.44 -3.85 -9.17
C ASP A 7 -5.91 -4.82 -8.09
N GLY A 8 -6.66 -5.02 -7.00
CA GLY A 8 -6.28 -5.91 -5.91
C GLY A 8 -5.10 -5.42 -5.04
N SER A 9 -4.58 -4.21 -5.25
CA SER A 9 -3.53 -3.62 -4.40
C SER A 9 -3.96 -3.43 -2.94
N ILE A 10 -5.27 -3.40 -2.68
CA ILE A 10 -5.86 -3.41 -1.33
C ILE A 10 -6.89 -4.54 -1.24
N SER A 11 -6.68 -5.47 -0.31
CA SER A 11 -7.66 -6.50 0.04
C SER A 11 -8.11 -6.38 1.49
N ILE A 12 -9.38 -6.70 1.75
CA ILE A 12 -9.94 -6.83 3.09
C ILE A 12 -10.39 -8.26 3.29
N GLU A 13 -9.91 -8.85 4.38
CA GLU A 13 -10.40 -10.12 4.90
C GLU A 13 -10.72 -9.93 6.39
N ASN A 14 -11.98 -10.15 6.78
CA ASN A 14 -12.48 -9.83 8.13
C ASN A 14 -12.21 -8.36 8.52
N ASN A 15 -11.37 -8.15 9.53
CA ASN A 15 -10.95 -6.82 10.02
C ASN A 15 -9.51 -6.46 9.60
N ASP A 16 -8.88 -7.28 8.76
CA ASP A 16 -7.52 -7.07 8.30
C ASP A 16 -7.51 -6.39 6.93
N ILE A 17 -6.68 -5.35 6.82
CA ILE A 17 -6.38 -4.66 5.56
C ILE A 17 -4.99 -5.10 5.11
N THR A 18 -4.92 -5.73 3.95
CA THR A 18 -3.66 -6.13 3.32
C THR A 18 -3.35 -5.21 2.15
N LEU A 19 -2.14 -4.64 2.15
CA LEU A 19 -1.60 -3.85 1.05
C LEU A 19 -0.64 -4.72 0.24
N HIS A 20 -0.97 -4.97 -1.02
CA HIS A 20 -0.17 -5.77 -1.95
C HIS A 20 0.70 -4.85 -2.79
N PHE A 21 2.02 -5.03 -2.70
CA PHE A 21 2.98 -4.33 -3.55
C PHE A 21 3.47 -5.30 -4.62
N ASN A 22 3.10 -5.06 -5.88
CA ASN A 22 3.60 -5.85 -7.01
C ASN A 22 5.13 -5.81 -7.02
N HIS A 23 5.76 -6.96 -7.29
CA HIS A 23 7.20 -7.08 -7.45
C HIS A 23 7.77 -6.01 -8.40
N ASP A 24 7.11 -5.72 -9.52
CA ASP A 24 7.58 -4.75 -10.50
C ASP A 24 7.75 -3.33 -9.93
N LEU A 25 6.97 -2.97 -8.89
CA LEU A 25 7.06 -1.68 -8.20
C LEU A 25 8.30 -1.59 -7.28
N THR A 26 8.84 -2.73 -6.87
CA THR A 26 9.94 -2.83 -5.89
C THR A 26 11.24 -3.37 -6.49
N ALA A 27 11.17 -4.11 -7.61
CA ALA A 27 12.32 -4.77 -8.24
C ALA A 27 13.40 -3.79 -8.72
N GLN A 28 13.01 -2.58 -9.13
CA GLN A 28 13.91 -1.52 -9.60
C GLN A 28 13.90 -0.30 -8.67
N ALA A 29 13.35 -0.45 -7.46
CA ALA A 29 13.27 0.63 -6.50
C ALA A 29 14.68 1.07 -6.09
N LYS A 30 15.03 2.32 -6.43
CA LYS A 30 16.27 2.96 -5.95
C LYS A 30 16.10 3.63 -4.59
N TRP A 31 14.88 3.67 -4.07
CA TRP A 31 14.53 4.27 -2.79
C TRP A 31 14.64 3.23 -1.67
N LYS A 32 15.06 3.68 -0.49
CA LYS A 32 15.15 2.83 0.72
C LYS A 32 13.91 2.96 1.61
N SER A 33 13.28 4.13 1.62
CA SER A 33 12.05 4.36 2.36
C SER A 33 11.12 5.33 1.60
N ALA A 34 9.81 5.15 1.81
CA ALA A 34 8.76 5.98 1.25
C ALA A 34 7.65 6.22 2.28
N LYS A 35 7.12 7.44 2.34
CA LYS A 35 5.92 7.74 3.14
C LYS A 35 4.69 7.23 2.40
N TYR A 36 3.73 6.73 3.16
CA TYR A 36 2.43 6.32 2.63
C TYR A 36 1.31 6.81 3.55
N ASP A 37 0.12 6.95 2.98
CA ASP A 37 -1.13 7.08 3.72
C ASP A 37 -2.23 6.26 3.04
N LEU A 38 -3.17 5.78 3.86
CA LEU A 38 -4.38 5.09 3.45
C LEU A 38 -5.56 6.00 3.78
N GLN A 39 -6.28 6.41 2.75
CA GLN A 39 -7.39 7.35 2.86
C GLN A 39 -8.69 6.70 2.40
N ILE A 40 -9.79 7.14 3.01
CA ILE A 40 -11.14 6.86 2.53
C ILE A 40 -11.75 8.16 2.04
N THR A 41 -12.47 8.08 0.94
CA THR A 41 -13.27 9.19 0.41
C THR A 41 -14.74 8.81 0.50
N ASP A 42 -15.56 9.64 1.13
CA ASP A 42 -17.01 9.41 1.19
C ASP A 42 -17.71 9.84 -0.11
N ALA A 43 -19.01 9.55 -0.21
CA ALA A 43 -19.81 9.87 -1.39
C ALA A 43 -19.94 11.39 -1.65
N GLN A 44 -19.59 12.22 -0.68
CA GLN A 44 -19.60 13.68 -0.75
C GLN A 44 -18.19 14.23 -1.03
N GLY A 45 -17.20 13.36 -1.25
CA GLY A 45 -15.81 13.74 -1.54
C GLY A 45 -15.00 14.15 -0.32
N LYS A 46 -15.48 13.92 0.92
CA LYS A 46 -14.66 14.16 2.11
C LYS A 46 -13.63 13.06 2.26
N VAL A 47 -12.39 13.47 2.44
CA VAL A 47 -11.25 12.59 2.60
C VAL A 47 -10.90 12.45 4.07
N LYS A 48 -10.71 11.21 4.53
CA LYS A 48 -10.22 10.89 5.87
C LYS A 48 -9.06 9.90 5.78
N THR A 49 -7.92 10.28 6.36
CA THR A 49 -6.78 9.36 6.54
C THR A 49 -7.07 8.37 7.67
N LEU A 50 -6.98 7.08 7.37
CA LEU A 50 -7.13 5.99 8.34
C LEU A 50 -5.80 5.56 8.94
N LEU A 51 -4.76 5.49 8.09
CA LEU A 51 -3.42 5.05 8.45
C LEU A 51 -2.41 5.88 7.68
N ALA A 52 -1.26 6.15 8.27
CA ALA A 52 -0.11 6.73 7.59
C ALA A 52 1.18 6.19 8.20
N GLY A 53 2.26 6.17 7.42
CA GLY A 53 3.52 5.66 7.91
C GLY A 53 4.65 5.75 6.91
N THR A 54 5.68 4.95 7.15
CA THR A 54 6.83 4.81 6.26
C THR A 54 7.03 3.34 5.94
N ILE A 55 7.08 3.01 4.66
CA ILE A 55 7.54 1.71 4.17
C ILE A 55 9.05 1.80 4.00
N THR A 56 9.76 0.81 4.51
CA THR A 56 11.20 0.65 4.27
C THR A 56 11.40 -0.59 3.42
N LEU A 57 12.03 -0.44 2.26
CA LEU A 57 12.41 -1.55 1.41
C LEU A 57 13.83 -1.97 1.78
N THR A 58 13.96 -3.15 2.37
CA THR A 58 15.27 -3.77 2.58
C THR A 58 15.61 -4.52 1.31
N ALA A 59 16.54 -3.99 0.52
CA ALA A 59 17.07 -4.69 -0.63
C ALA A 59 17.84 -5.92 -0.13
N ASP A 60 17.24 -7.11 -0.25
CA ASP A 60 17.93 -8.37 -0.07
C ASP A 60 18.65 -8.66 -1.40
N ILE A 61 19.90 -8.18 -1.52
CA ILE A 61 20.71 -8.44 -2.71
C ILE A 61 21.11 -9.92 -2.67
N THR A 62 20.28 -10.79 -3.26
CA THR A 62 20.72 -12.14 -3.62
C THR A 62 21.56 -12.03 -4.88
N LYS A 63 22.89 -12.06 -4.70
CA LYS A 63 23.84 -12.18 -5.80
C LYS A 63 23.78 -13.61 -6.34
N ILE A 64 23.32 -13.78 -7.57
CA ILE A 64 23.49 -15.01 -8.35
C ILE A 64 24.94 -15.12 -8.84
#